data_AF-A0A4Q1DBR1-F1
#
_entry.id   AF-A0A4Q1DBR1-F1
#
_cell.length_a   1.000
_cell.length_b   1.000
_cell.length_c   1.000
_cell.angle_alpha   90.00
_cell.angle_beta   90.00
_cell.angle_gamma   90.00
#
_symmetry.space_group_name_H-M   'P 1'
#
loop_
_entity.id
_entity.type
_entity.pdbx_description
1 polymer ?
#
loop_
_entity_poly.entity_id
_entity_poly.type
_entity_poly.pdbx_seq_one_letter_code
_entity_poly.pdbx_strand_id
1 'polypeptide(L)'
;MKKIYAIILPGLAMILFLASCYKDKGNYSYKQQMPLAVDTAGKTNTFSVQKSVTVLSIDPKVVFEEDPARLKYLWRIYGTSTINTVADTLSRNRQFSQPVEKTPGNYWLELQVTDTVTSIKAVMQYAVTVTSPYPYGWMVLYEKEGNSEIGLLRTSDIISGLSKDTVLLDAFETINKHKLTGLPLFIQQSGRMWFTNNTAGFSNNYVIYAITASGGAMMDYVSFDYLTDYNGMFLSKPAVIKPGGIEGAIGMIANDRKIYSTYLISPYFTGPALEPNKGYEVDATSFVATDYNVYDQKNMRFLIMSGSDPFLTEFQPANAPAALFDLSNIGKVLQFQQNGYNSYRYAFFKDPSGNGRYLYTISFAGQNSNPRNPSIAKIDLTAAPGIQDAGFFAVSDRGPVAFYANAGAVYKTSTLTNSAELAFDRFGAGEVITSMKLFKAVGSGYTSATTRNSQLMFVSTWNQASKQGFVYVITVNEVSGQMNTASFKKFGGFGKIADMSLKAN
;
A
#
# COMPACT_ATOMS: atom_id res chain seq x y z
N MET A 1 -2.23 46.58 -79.35
CA MET A 1 -2.71 45.47 -80.21
C MET A 1 -2.32 44.16 -79.53
N LYS A 2 -3.25 43.61 -78.74
CA LYS A 2 -3.18 42.26 -78.15
C LYS A 2 -3.58 41.25 -79.25
N LYS A 3 -3.04 40.03 -79.20
CA LYS A 3 -3.45 38.81 -79.94
C LYS A 3 -2.59 38.34 -81.14
N ILE A 4 -1.26 38.19 -80.98
CA ILE A 4 -0.45 37.31 -81.87
C ILE A 4 0.35 36.24 -81.10
N TYR A 5 0.38 36.27 -79.76
CA TYR A 5 0.95 35.19 -78.94
C TYR A 5 0.07 33.93 -78.80
N ALA A 6 -1.07 33.85 -79.49
CA ALA A 6 -2.07 32.80 -79.32
C ALA A 6 -1.95 31.61 -80.31
N ILE A 7 -0.97 31.62 -81.23
CA ILE A 7 -0.82 30.56 -82.27
C ILE A 7 0.54 29.84 -82.22
N ILE A 8 1.51 30.34 -81.43
CA ILE A 8 2.83 29.69 -81.29
C ILE A 8 2.86 28.70 -80.11
N LEU A 9 1.92 28.80 -79.16
CA LEU A 9 1.85 27.94 -77.97
C LEU A 9 1.14 26.57 -78.15
N PRO A 10 0.20 26.35 -79.09
CA PRO A 10 -0.39 25.02 -79.28
C PRO A 10 0.46 24.08 -80.16
N GLY A 11 1.35 24.60 -81.00
CA GLY A 11 2.21 23.80 -81.89
C GLY A 11 3.41 23.15 -81.19
N LEU A 12 3.99 23.82 -80.19
CA LEU A 12 5.12 23.29 -79.41
C LEU A 12 4.66 22.27 -78.35
N ALA A 13 3.39 22.34 -77.93
CA ALA A 13 2.80 21.37 -77.00
C ALA A 13 2.56 20.00 -77.66
N MET A 14 2.37 19.92 -78.98
CA MET A 14 2.06 18.66 -79.67
C MET A 14 3.29 17.76 -79.94
N ILE A 15 4.50 18.32 -79.90
CA ILE A 15 5.76 17.55 -80.06
C ILE A 15 6.22 16.95 -78.72
N LEU A 16 5.81 17.53 -77.57
CA LEU A 16 6.12 17.00 -76.24
C LEU A 16 5.23 15.80 -75.82
N PHE A 17 4.18 15.47 -76.57
CA PHE A 17 3.32 14.30 -76.31
C PHE A 17 3.77 13.01 -77.03
N LEU A 18 4.82 13.04 -77.87
CA LEU A 18 5.35 11.85 -78.56
C LEU A 18 6.59 11.21 -77.89
N ALA A 19 6.97 11.67 -76.70
CA ALA A 19 8.02 11.04 -75.88
C ALA A 19 7.50 10.42 -74.57
N SER A 20 6.18 10.25 -74.41
CA SER A 20 5.64 9.43 -73.31
C SER A 20 5.77 7.94 -73.67
N CYS A 21 6.41 7.20 -72.77
CA CYS A 21 6.68 5.76 -72.80
C CYS A 21 7.88 5.33 -73.65
N TYR A 22 9.08 5.80 -73.29
CA TYR A 22 10.20 4.85 -73.30
C TYR A 22 9.86 3.76 -72.28
N LYS A 23 9.51 2.57 -72.78
CA LYS A 23 9.21 1.39 -71.97
C LYS A 23 10.52 0.98 -71.32
N ASP A 24 10.69 1.29 -70.04
CA ASP A 24 11.80 0.78 -69.24
C ASP A 24 11.84 -0.76 -69.42
N LYS A 25 12.88 -1.25 -70.08
CA LYS A 25 13.21 -2.68 -70.16
C LYS A 25 14.24 -3.04 -69.10
N GLY A 26 14.21 -2.36 -67.96
CA GLY A 26 14.79 -2.83 -66.72
C GLY A 26 14.07 -4.07 -66.27
N ASN A 27 14.66 -5.23 -66.55
CA ASN A 27 14.35 -6.46 -65.84
C ASN A 27 14.85 -6.30 -64.39
N TYR A 28 14.13 -5.52 -63.58
CA TYR A 28 14.34 -5.52 -62.13
C TYR A 28 13.79 -6.85 -61.63
N SER A 29 14.65 -7.87 -61.60
CA SER A 29 14.49 -8.95 -60.66
C SER A 29 14.60 -8.31 -59.28
N TYR A 30 13.47 -7.85 -58.74
CA TYR A 30 13.33 -7.63 -57.31
C TYR A 30 13.46 -9.03 -56.68
N LYS A 31 14.70 -9.46 -56.42
CA LYS A 31 14.90 -10.46 -55.38
C LYS A 31 14.37 -9.79 -54.12
N GLN A 32 13.27 -10.30 -53.60
CA GLN A 32 12.76 -9.95 -52.30
C GLN A 32 13.77 -10.47 -51.26
N GLN A 33 14.93 -9.82 -51.17
CA GLN A 33 15.88 -10.03 -50.09
C GLN A 33 15.24 -9.34 -48.88
N MET A 34 14.85 -10.11 -47.88
CA MET A 34 14.68 -9.58 -46.52
C MET A 34 16.09 -9.55 -45.92
N PRO A 35 16.86 -8.44 -46.06
CA PRO A 35 18.30 -8.51 -45.86
C PRO A 35 18.65 -8.57 -44.37
N LEU A 36 17.74 -8.17 -43.48
CA LEU A 36 17.90 -8.18 -42.03
C LEU A 36 16.52 -8.13 -41.36
N ALA A 37 16.17 -9.12 -40.54
CA ALA A 37 14.91 -9.15 -39.81
C ALA A 37 15.08 -9.74 -38.40
N VAL A 38 14.19 -9.36 -37.48
CA VAL A 38 14.05 -10.04 -36.18
C VAL A 38 12.83 -10.96 -36.28
N ASP A 39 13.05 -12.27 -36.23
CA ASP A 39 11.99 -13.28 -36.28
C ASP A 39 11.33 -13.43 -34.92
N THR A 40 10.02 -13.16 -34.89
CA THR A 40 9.18 -13.19 -33.69
C THR A 40 8.18 -14.34 -33.70
N ALA A 41 8.22 -15.22 -34.71
CA ALA A 41 7.26 -16.31 -34.82
C ALA A 41 7.37 -17.25 -33.60
N GLY A 42 6.25 -17.41 -32.88
CA GLY A 42 6.19 -18.23 -31.67
C GLY A 42 7.00 -17.70 -30.48
N LYS A 43 7.43 -16.43 -30.49
CA LYS A 43 8.16 -15.80 -29.37
C LYS A 43 7.25 -14.90 -28.53
N THR A 44 7.51 -14.88 -27.23
CA THR A 44 6.85 -13.99 -26.28
C THR A 44 7.34 -12.56 -26.49
N ASN A 45 6.40 -11.64 -26.72
CA ASN A 45 6.69 -10.22 -26.95
C ASN A 45 6.21 -9.31 -25.81
N THR A 46 5.66 -9.90 -24.74
CA THR A 46 5.17 -9.21 -23.54
C THR A 46 5.88 -9.76 -22.31
N PHE A 47 6.43 -8.88 -21.48
CA PHE A 47 7.13 -9.25 -20.26
C PHE A 47 6.59 -8.46 -19.07
N SER A 48 6.50 -9.12 -17.92
CA SER A 48 6.24 -8.47 -16.63
C SER A 48 7.44 -8.73 -15.73
N VAL A 49 8.08 -7.66 -15.27
CA VAL A 49 9.32 -7.74 -14.47
C VAL A 49 9.19 -6.91 -13.22
N GLN A 50 9.71 -7.41 -12.10
CA GLN A 50 9.73 -6.68 -10.84
C GLN A 50 10.99 -5.81 -10.80
N LYS A 51 10.82 -4.50 -10.57
CA LYS A 51 11.93 -3.51 -10.52
C LYS A 51 13.05 -4.03 -9.61
N SER A 52 14.29 -3.96 -10.09
CA SER A 52 15.52 -4.37 -9.37
C SER A 52 15.57 -5.83 -8.87
N VAL A 53 14.59 -6.68 -9.22
CA VAL A 53 14.49 -8.09 -8.75
C VAL A 53 14.58 -9.06 -9.92
N THR A 54 13.77 -8.86 -10.96
CA THR A 54 13.72 -9.79 -12.09
C THR A 54 14.75 -9.40 -13.15
N VAL A 55 15.67 -10.31 -13.47
CA VAL A 55 16.52 -10.19 -14.66
C VAL A 55 15.67 -10.49 -15.89
N LEU A 56 15.48 -9.48 -16.76
CA LEU A 56 14.83 -9.67 -18.04
C LEU A 56 15.86 -10.25 -19.02
N SER A 57 15.55 -11.43 -19.56
CA SER A 57 16.39 -12.11 -20.55
C SER A 57 15.65 -12.27 -21.87
N ILE A 58 16.19 -11.69 -22.95
CA ILE A 58 15.64 -11.80 -24.30
C ILE A 58 16.77 -12.20 -25.24
N ASP A 59 16.62 -13.34 -25.88
CA ASP A 59 17.51 -13.82 -26.95
C ASP A 59 16.80 -13.68 -28.31
N PRO A 60 17.08 -12.61 -29.08
CA PRO A 60 16.41 -12.38 -30.36
C PRO A 60 16.91 -13.33 -31.43
N LYS A 61 15.98 -13.89 -32.22
CA LYS A 61 16.30 -14.62 -33.44
C LYS A 61 16.44 -13.61 -34.58
N VAL A 62 17.67 -13.32 -34.98
CA VAL A 62 17.95 -12.41 -36.09
C VAL A 62 18.16 -13.24 -37.36
N VAL A 63 17.38 -12.95 -38.39
CA VAL A 63 17.51 -13.51 -39.73
C VAL A 63 18.38 -12.54 -40.54
N PHE A 64 19.57 -12.99 -40.88
CA PHE A 64 20.56 -12.26 -41.65
C PHE A 64 21.31 -13.27 -42.52
N GLU A 65 21.29 -13.09 -43.84
CA GLU A 65 21.91 -14.03 -44.80
C GLU A 65 23.43 -13.82 -44.95
N GLU A 66 23.94 -12.72 -44.39
CA GLU A 66 25.34 -12.27 -44.46
C GLU A 66 26.08 -12.54 -43.14
N ASP A 67 27.36 -12.14 -43.05
CA ASP A 67 28.18 -12.31 -41.84
C ASP A 67 27.58 -11.59 -40.61
N PRO A 68 27.15 -12.32 -39.56
CA PRO A 68 26.60 -11.72 -38.34
C PRO A 68 27.55 -10.75 -37.62
N ALA A 69 28.87 -10.80 -37.85
CA ALA A 69 29.82 -9.85 -37.29
C ALA A 69 29.59 -8.41 -37.77
N ARG A 70 28.85 -8.22 -38.88
CA ARG A 70 28.41 -6.91 -39.40
C ARG A 70 27.28 -6.29 -38.59
N LEU A 71 26.68 -7.03 -37.65
CA LEU A 71 25.51 -6.57 -36.92
C LEU A 71 25.90 -5.84 -35.64
N LYS A 72 25.36 -4.64 -35.47
CA LYS A 72 25.35 -3.89 -34.20
C LYS A 72 23.97 -3.95 -33.58
N TYR A 73 23.94 -4.10 -32.27
CA TYR A 73 22.72 -4.17 -31.47
C TYR A 73 22.60 -2.93 -30.58
N LEU A 74 21.38 -2.47 -30.40
CA LEU A 74 21.06 -1.38 -29.49
C LEU A 74 19.72 -1.65 -28.84
N TRP A 75 19.74 -1.78 -27.51
CA TRP A 75 18.56 -1.90 -26.68
C TRP A 75 18.21 -0.57 -26.05
N ARG A 76 16.99 -0.10 -26.27
CA ARG A 76 16.46 1.15 -25.71
C ARG A 76 15.16 0.90 -24.98
N ILE A 77 14.91 1.63 -23.90
CA ILE A 77 13.63 1.59 -23.21
C ILE A 77 13.02 2.99 -23.12
N TYR A 78 11.73 3.11 -23.40
CA TYR A 78 10.98 4.37 -23.29
C TYR A 78 9.54 4.10 -22.87
N GLY A 79 8.91 5.09 -22.23
CA GLY A 79 7.54 4.95 -21.73
C GLY A 79 6.52 4.89 -22.87
N THR A 80 5.36 4.28 -22.61
CA THR A 80 4.26 4.22 -23.59
C THR A 80 3.42 5.50 -23.67
N SER A 81 3.69 6.49 -22.81
CA SER A 81 3.00 7.78 -22.78
C SER A 81 3.89 8.92 -23.30
N THR A 82 3.27 10.02 -23.73
CA THR A 82 3.94 11.22 -24.25
C THR A 82 4.81 11.96 -23.23
N ILE A 83 4.82 11.54 -21.96
CA ILE A 83 5.49 12.20 -20.84
C ILE A 83 6.87 11.56 -20.53
N ASN A 84 7.13 10.32 -20.97
CA ASN A 84 8.37 9.57 -20.71
C ASN A 84 9.07 9.14 -22.01
N THR A 85 9.37 10.11 -22.89
CA THR A 85 9.92 9.88 -24.23
C THR A 85 11.45 9.77 -24.29
N VAL A 86 12.16 10.00 -23.18
CA VAL A 86 13.62 9.86 -23.13
C VAL A 86 13.99 8.39 -23.22
N ALA A 87 14.55 8.00 -24.37
CA ALA A 87 15.01 6.65 -24.62
C ALA A 87 16.34 6.41 -23.89
N ASP A 88 16.31 5.53 -22.88
CA ASP A 88 17.51 5.12 -22.18
C ASP A 88 18.16 3.96 -22.93
N THR A 89 19.45 4.07 -23.23
CA THR A 89 20.23 2.95 -23.77
C THR A 89 20.52 1.99 -22.63
N LEU A 90 20.02 0.76 -22.76
CA LEU A 90 20.20 -0.27 -21.75
C LEU A 90 21.36 -1.21 -22.08
N SER A 91 21.55 -1.59 -23.35
CA SER A 91 22.58 -2.56 -23.74
C SER A 91 22.95 -2.42 -25.22
N ARG A 92 24.14 -2.93 -25.56
CA ARG A 92 24.63 -3.08 -26.95
C ARG A 92 24.93 -4.54 -27.32
N ASN A 93 24.60 -5.48 -26.44
CA ASN A 93 24.78 -6.91 -26.68
C ASN A 93 23.64 -7.46 -27.55
N ARG A 94 23.89 -8.55 -28.28
CA ARG A 94 22.85 -9.28 -29.02
C ARG A 94 21.73 -9.74 -28.08
N GLN A 95 22.09 -10.46 -27.02
CA GLN A 95 21.17 -10.87 -25.98
C GLN A 95 20.98 -9.73 -24.98
N PHE A 96 19.73 -9.46 -24.62
CA PHE A 96 19.42 -8.64 -23.45
C PHE A 96 19.39 -9.52 -22.21
N SER A 97 20.17 -9.22 -21.18
CA SER A 97 20.13 -9.94 -19.91
C SER A 97 20.58 -9.02 -18.78
N GLN A 98 19.62 -8.33 -18.16
CA GLN A 98 19.88 -7.46 -17.00
C GLN A 98 18.57 -7.09 -16.28
N PRO A 99 18.62 -6.65 -15.01
CA PRO A 99 17.49 -6.04 -14.33
C PRO A 99 16.97 -4.79 -15.06
N VAL A 100 15.68 -4.52 -14.93
CA VAL A 100 15.07 -3.28 -15.42
C VAL A 100 14.85 -2.35 -14.23
N GLU A 101 15.58 -1.23 -14.21
CA GLU A 101 15.58 -0.24 -13.11
C GLU A 101 14.56 0.90 -13.29
N LYS A 102 13.73 0.82 -14.34
CA LYS A 102 12.68 1.81 -14.58
C LYS A 102 11.66 1.83 -13.46
N THR A 103 11.05 3.00 -13.21
CA THR A 103 9.93 3.10 -12.28
C THR A 103 8.78 2.20 -12.74
N PRO A 104 7.98 1.62 -11.84
CA PRO A 104 6.88 0.76 -12.26
C PRO A 104 5.91 1.46 -13.22
N GLY A 105 5.52 0.77 -14.29
CA GLY A 105 4.78 1.34 -15.41
C GLY A 105 4.92 0.50 -16.68
N ASN A 106 4.32 0.98 -17.76
CA ASN A 106 4.39 0.32 -19.07
C ASN A 106 5.45 0.97 -19.96
N TYR A 107 6.26 0.14 -20.60
CA TYR A 107 7.39 0.54 -21.43
C TYR A 107 7.43 -0.24 -22.73
N TRP A 108 7.99 0.40 -23.75
CA TRP A 108 8.53 -0.29 -24.92
C TRP A 108 10.02 -0.53 -24.70
N LEU A 109 10.43 -1.79 -24.73
CA LEU A 109 11.82 -2.19 -24.88
C LEU A 109 12.06 -2.46 -26.36
N GLU A 110 12.90 -1.65 -26.98
CA GLU A 110 13.19 -1.71 -28.40
C GLU A 110 14.58 -2.31 -28.65
N LEU A 111 14.64 -3.31 -29.51
CA LEU A 111 15.87 -3.78 -30.13
C LEU A 111 15.99 -3.17 -31.52
N GLN A 112 17.07 -2.43 -31.76
CA GLN A 112 17.52 -2.04 -33.09
C GLN A 112 18.74 -2.88 -33.47
N VAL A 113 18.65 -3.62 -34.58
CA VAL A 113 19.77 -4.31 -35.22
C VAL A 113 20.18 -3.52 -36.45
N THR A 114 21.47 -3.23 -36.62
CA THR A 114 21.99 -2.43 -37.74
C THR A 114 23.10 -3.19 -38.44
N ASP A 115 22.97 -3.41 -39.75
CA ASP A 115 24.08 -3.86 -40.58
C ASP A 115 25.03 -2.69 -40.82
N THR A 116 26.28 -2.81 -40.38
CA THR A 116 27.27 -1.73 -40.47
C THR A 116 27.72 -1.41 -41.90
N VAL A 117 27.48 -2.32 -42.85
CA VAL A 117 27.90 -2.12 -44.25
C VAL A 117 26.82 -1.41 -45.05
N THR A 118 25.57 -1.86 -44.98
CA THR A 118 24.44 -1.27 -45.73
C THR A 118 23.71 -0.17 -44.98
N SER A 119 23.95 -0.02 -43.67
CA SER A 119 23.20 0.85 -42.76
C SER A 119 21.70 0.51 -42.63
N ILE A 120 21.27 -0.64 -43.16
CA ILE A 120 19.90 -1.14 -43.01
C ILE A 120 19.66 -1.51 -41.54
N LYS A 121 18.44 -1.21 -41.06
CA LYS A 121 18.02 -1.45 -39.68
C LYS A 121 16.80 -2.35 -39.63
N ALA A 122 16.81 -3.32 -38.71
CA ALA A 122 15.62 -4.01 -38.25
C ALA A 122 15.31 -3.55 -36.82
N VAL A 123 14.02 -3.31 -36.54
CA VAL A 123 13.54 -2.87 -35.24
C VAL A 123 12.50 -3.84 -34.73
N MET A 124 12.58 -4.20 -33.46
CA MET A 124 11.58 -4.99 -32.76
C MET A 124 11.25 -4.35 -31.41
N GLN A 125 9.97 -4.29 -31.07
CA GLN A 125 9.48 -3.76 -29.81
C GLN A 125 8.87 -4.88 -28.95
N TYR A 126 9.28 -4.90 -27.69
CA TYR A 126 8.73 -5.75 -26.65
C TYR A 126 7.94 -4.88 -25.67
N ALA A 127 6.72 -5.29 -25.34
CA ALA A 127 5.94 -4.65 -24.28
C ALA A 127 6.47 -5.12 -22.92
N VAL A 128 6.96 -4.20 -22.09
CA VAL A 128 7.47 -4.50 -20.76
C VAL A 128 6.65 -3.75 -19.72
N THR A 129 5.97 -4.49 -18.86
CA THR A 129 5.36 -3.95 -17.64
C THR A 129 6.35 -4.10 -16.50
N VAL A 130 6.87 -2.98 -16.01
CA VAL A 130 7.66 -2.95 -14.79
C VAL A 130 6.70 -2.84 -13.62
N THR A 131 6.80 -3.77 -12.68
CA THR A 131 5.93 -3.85 -11.50
C THR A 131 6.66 -3.41 -10.24
N SER A 132 5.89 -3.05 -9.22
CA SER A 132 6.41 -2.62 -7.92
C SER A 132 7.40 -3.66 -7.36
N PRO A 133 8.56 -3.24 -6.83
CA PRO A 133 9.47 -4.13 -6.11
C PRO A 133 8.81 -4.74 -4.86
N TYR A 134 7.73 -4.15 -4.37
CA TYR A 134 6.96 -4.61 -3.21
C TYR A 134 5.45 -4.48 -3.51
N PRO A 135 4.85 -5.48 -4.19
CA PRO A 135 3.46 -5.44 -4.64
C PRO A 135 2.49 -5.65 -3.46
N TYR A 136 1.22 -5.97 -3.75
CA TYR A 136 0.23 -6.33 -2.72
C TYR A 136 0.80 -7.36 -1.73
N GLY A 137 0.62 -7.08 -0.44
CA GLY A 137 1.07 -7.95 0.64
C GLY A 137 0.87 -7.32 2.00
N TRP A 138 1.37 -8.01 3.02
CA TRP A 138 1.27 -7.60 4.41
C TRP A 138 2.59 -6.97 4.85
N MET A 139 2.60 -5.66 5.07
CA MET A 139 3.77 -4.93 5.54
C MET A 139 4.01 -5.24 7.02
N VAL A 140 5.28 -5.40 7.37
CA VAL A 140 5.72 -5.73 8.73
C VAL A 140 6.82 -4.74 9.10
N LEU A 141 6.57 -3.86 10.07
CA LEU A 141 7.55 -2.91 10.58
C LEU A 141 8.25 -3.50 11.81
N TYR A 142 9.56 -3.66 11.75
CA TYR A 142 10.35 -4.32 12.79
C TYR A 142 11.66 -3.60 13.10
N GLU A 143 12.21 -3.91 14.27
CA GLU A 143 13.47 -3.36 14.74
C GLU A 143 14.64 -4.14 14.13
N LYS A 144 15.63 -3.43 13.57
CA LYS A 144 16.89 -3.98 13.12
C LYS A 144 18.02 -3.06 13.57
N GLU A 145 18.91 -3.57 14.42
CA GLU A 145 20.09 -2.84 14.91
C GLU A 145 19.75 -1.46 15.52
N GLY A 146 18.72 -1.39 16.37
CA GLY A 146 18.26 -0.15 17.01
C GLY A 146 17.55 0.85 16.07
N ASN A 147 17.36 0.46 14.81
CA ASN A 147 16.63 1.22 13.80
C ASN A 147 15.38 0.44 13.36
N SER A 148 14.60 1.02 12.45
CA SER A 148 13.42 0.39 11.88
C SER A 148 13.72 -0.17 10.49
N GLU A 149 12.95 -1.19 10.12
CA GLU A 149 12.98 -1.77 8.80
C GLU A 149 11.61 -2.36 8.46
N ILE A 150 11.32 -2.49 7.16
CA ILE A 150 10.04 -2.90 6.62
C ILE A 150 10.23 -4.19 5.83
N GLY A 151 9.46 -5.20 6.19
CA GLY A 151 9.29 -6.42 5.42
C GLY A 151 7.95 -6.45 4.72
N LEU A 152 7.83 -7.31 3.71
CA LEU A 152 6.58 -7.62 3.04
C LEU A 152 6.35 -9.13 3.03
N LEU A 153 5.31 -9.57 3.73
CA LEU A 153 4.82 -10.93 3.70
C LEU A 153 3.78 -11.08 2.57
N ARG A 154 4.03 -12.00 1.66
CA ARG A 154 3.11 -12.41 0.59
C ARG A 154 2.71 -13.86 0.83
N THR A 155 1.43 -14.09 1.12
CA THR A 155 0.89 -15.43 1.37
C THR A 155 -0.28 -15.72 0.44
N SER A 156 -0.43 -16.98 0.05
CA SER A 156 -1.59 -17.49 -0.71
C SER A 156 -2.91 -17.33 0.04
N ASP A 157 -2.89 -17.03 1.35
CA ASP A 157 -4.11 -16.71 2.11
C ASP A 157 -4.70 -15.34 1.75
N ILE A 158 -3.88 -14.39 1.29
CA ILE A 158 -4.33 -13.04 0.92
C ILE A 158 -4.10 -12.72 -0.57
N ILE A 159 -3.46 -13.62 -1.32
CA ILE A 159 -3.18 -13.47 -2.76
C ILE A 159 -3.64 -14.74 -3.49
N SER A 160 -4.70 -14.61 -4.28
CA SER A 160 -5.21 -15.71 -5.10
C SER A 160 -4.20 -16.10 -6.17
N GLY A 161 -3.96 -17.39 -6.36
CA GLY A 161 -3.03 -17.91 -7.37
C GLY A 161 -1.54 -17.71 -7.08
N LEU A 162 -1.17 -17.28 -5.86
CA LEU A 162 0.24 -17.21 -5.47
C LEU A 162 0.84 -18.62 -5.41
N SER A 163 1.84 -18.88 -6.24
CA SER A 163 2.49 -20.21 -6.32
C SER A 163 3.32 -20.56 -5.09
N LYS A 164 3.87 -19.54 -4.41
CA LYS A 164 4.71 -19.72 -3.22
C LYS A 164 4.63 -18.51 -2.29
N ASP A 165 4.44 -18.78 -0.99
CA ASP A 165 4.53 -17.77 0.04
C ASP A 165 5.97 -17.21 0.13
N THR A 166 6.09 -15.90 0.24
CA THR A 166 7.39 -15.20 0.21
C THR A 166 7.43 -14.14 1.29
N VAL A 167 8.59 -14.04 1.95
CA VAL A 167 8.93 -12.92 2.85
C VAL A 167 10.03 -12.13 2.17
N LEU A 168 9.76 -10.86 1.89
CA LEU A 168 10.76 -9.91 1.43
C LEU A 168 11.18 -9.08 2.64
N LEU A 169 12.46 -9.14 3.01
CA LEU A 169 13.02 -8.41 4.14
C LEU A 169 13.73 -7.15 3.66
N ASP A 170 13.97 -6.25 4.61
CA ASP A 170 14.88 -5.13 4.44
C ASP A 170 14.52 -4.17 3.29
N ALA A 171 13.22 -3.92 3.09
CA ALA A 171 12.72 -3.16 1.95
C ALA A 171 13.19 -1.71 1.91
N PHE A 172 13.17 -1.04 3.06
CA PHE A 172 13.52 0.36 3.15
C PHE A 172 14.99 0.58 2.80
N GLU A 173 15.91 -0.13 3.48
CA GLU A 173 17.35 0.02 3.25
C GLU A 173 17.75 -0.47 1.84
N THR A 174 17.13 -1.55 1.35
CA THR A 174 17.39 -2.08 0.00
C THR A 174 17.10 -1.06 -1.08
N ILE A 175 16.01 -0.30 -0.96
CA ILE A 175 15.61 0.69 -1.96
C ILE A 175 16.33 2.01 -1.73
N ASN A 176 16.32 2.51 -0.50
CA ASN A 176 16.69 3.89 -0.20
C ASN A 176 18.17 4.07 0.16
N LYS A 177 18.91 2.97 0.31
CA LYS A 177 20.36 2.95 0.56
C LYS A 177 20.78 3.68 1.85
N HIS A 178 19.85 3.84 2.78
CA HIS A 178 20.05 4.38 4.12
C HIS A 178 19.06 3.76 5.12
N LYS A 179 19.33 3.87 6.43
CA LYS A 179 18.51 3.28 7.49
C LYS A 179 17.32 4.16 7.87
N LEU A 180 16.18 3.54 8.18
CA LEU A 180 15.02 4.23 8.78
C LEU A 180 15.27 4.41 10.29
N THR A 181 15.64 5.63 10.69
CA THR A 181 16.14 5.89 12.05
C THR A 181 15.04 5.79 13.12
N GLY A 182 15.40 5.22 14.27
CA GLY A 182 14.55 5.12 15.46
C GLY A 182 13.81 3.79 15.57
N LEU A 183 13.29 3.49 16.77
CA LEU A 183 12.55 2.26 17.03
C LEU A 183 11.18 2.27 16.33
N PRO A 184 10.73 1.13 15.78
CA PRO A 184 9.49 1.07 15.02
C PRO A 184 8.26 1.32 15.91
N LEU A 185 7.27 2.06 15.40
CA LEU A 185 6.00 2.30 16.09
C LEU A 185 4.80 1.87 15.26
N PHE A 186 4.58 2.48 14.10
CA PHE A 186 3.36 2.29 13.30
C PHE A 186 3.67 2.22 11.81
N ILE A 187 2.95 1.39 11.07
CA ILE A 187 3.03 1.35 9.61
C ILE A 187 1.65 1.35 8.98
N GLN A 188 1.41 2.25 8.03
CA GLN A 188 0.13 2.28 7.34
C GLN A 188 0.22 2.90 5.94
N GLN A 189 -0.59 2.37 5.03
CA GLN A 189 -0.87 3.01 3.75
C GLN A 189 -1.90 4.14 3.93
N SER A 190 -1.76 5.22 3.16
CA SER A 190 -2.76 6.28 3.10
C SER A 190 -4.07 5.85 2.42
N GLY A 191 -5.14 6.61 2.62
CA GLY A 191 -6.30 6.60 1.72
C GLY A 191 -5.94 7.15 0.33
N ARG A 192 -6.86 6.99 -0.63
CA ARG A 192 -6.68 7.50 -2.01
C ARG A 192 -6.76 9.01 -2.03
N MET A 193 -5.69 9.65 -2.50
CA MET A 193 -5.56 11.10 -2.62
C MET A 193 -6.25 11.62 -3.89
N TRP A 194 -6.81 12.84 -3.84
CA TRP A 194 -7.60 13.42 -4.94
C TRP A 194 -6.81 14.38 -5.83
N PHE A 195 -5.74 15.01 -5.31
CA PHE A 195 -4.93 15.93 -6.11
C PHE A 195 -3.95 15.17 -7.00
N THR A 196 -4.27 15.16 -8.29
CA THR A 196 -3.43 14.69 -9.40
C THR A 196 -2.44 15.78 -9.76
N ASN A 197 -1.34 15.90 -9.03
CA ASN A 197 -0.23 16.70 -9.50
C ASN A 197 1.02 15.82 -9.60
N ASN A 198 1.20 15.29 -10.81
CA ASN A 198 2.43 14.65 -11.31
C ASN A 198 3.68 15.56 -11.18
N THR A 199 3.53 16.79 -10.68
CA THR A 199 4.61 17.72 -10.33
C THR A 199 5.22 17.47 -8.95
N ALA A 200 4.60 16.66 -8.08
CA ALA A 200 5.14 16.32 -6.76
C ALA A 200 5.81 14.93 -6.67
N GLY A 201 6.00 14.25 -7.81
CA GLY A 201 6.75 12.99 -7.88
C GLY A 201 6.02 11.73 -7.41
N PHE A 202 4.73 11.80 -7.08
CA PHE A 202 3.93 10.62 -6.71
C PHE A 202 3.57 9.79 -7.93
N SER A 203 3.91 8.50 -7.90
CA SER A 203 3.59 7.56 -8.99
C SER A 203 2.15 7.01 -8.92
N ASN A 204 1.51 7.13 -7.75
CA ASN A 204 0.13 6.74 -7.49
C ASN A 204 -0.44 7.62 -6.35
N ASN A 205 -1.75 7.75 -6.24
CA ASN A 205 -2.41 8.63 -5.26
C ASN A 205 -2.38 8.06 -3.81
N TYR A 206 -1.31 7.37 -3.44
CA TYR A 206 -1.12 6.73 -2.16
C TYR A 206 0.32 6.90 -1.68
N VAL A 207 0.50 6.97 -0.37
CA VAL A 207 1.81 6.94 0.28
C VAL A 207 1.82 5.88 1.38
N ILE A 208 3.02 5.47 1.81
CA ILE A 208 3.21 4.63 2.99
C ILE A 208 3.86 5.50 4.07
N TYR A 209 3.24 5.50 5.25
CA TYR A 209 3.80 6.10 6.45
C TYR A 209 4.46 5.00 7.29
N ALA A 210 5.76 5.14 7.52
CA ALA A 210 6.50 4.29 8.45
C ALA A 210 6.99 5.17 9.61
N ILE A 211 6.29 5.08 10.74
CA ILE A 211 6.48 5.96 11.90
C ILE A 211 7.38 5.27 12.92
N THR A 212 8.37 6.00 13.40
CA THR A 212 9.34 5.53 14.41
C THR A 212 9.33 6.44 15.63
N ALA A 213 9.98 6.03 16.72
CA ALA A 213 10.18 6.86 17.90
C ALA A 213 10.96 8.16 17.62
N SER A 214 11.64 8.25 16.48
CA SER A 214 12.38 9.44 16.03
C SER A 214 11.67 10.20 14.90
N GLY A 215 10.39 9.90 14.66
CA GLY A 215 9.57 10.51 13.61
C GLY A 215 9.26 9.52 12.49
N GLY A 216 10.27 9.02 11.79
CA GLY A 216 10.10 8.08 10.68
C GLY A 216 10.04 8.77 9.31
N ALA A 217 9.40 8.12 8.33
CA ALA A 217 9.45 8.52 6.93
C ALA A 217 8.14 8.27 6.17
N MET A 218 7.92 9.09 5.13
CA MET A 218 6.88 8.89 4.12
C MET A 218 7.54 8.36 2.84
N MET A 219 6.93 7.35 2.23
CA MET A 219 7.45 6.69 1.04
C MET A 219 6.41 6.65 -0.07
N ASP A 220 6.89 6.59 -1.32
CA ASP A 220 6.05 6.34 -2.48
C ASP A 220 5.47 4.93 -2.39
N TYR A 221 4.17 4.82 -2.58
CA TYR A 221 3.46 3.55 -2.45
C TYR A 221 3.88 2.50 -3.49
N VAL A 222 4.26 2.90 -4.70
CA VAL A 222 4.56 1.98 -5.80
C VAL A 222 6.03 1.59 -5.79
N SER A 223 6.93 2.55 -5.68
CA SER A 223 8.38 2.30 -5.75
C SER A 223 9.02 2.03 -4.40
N PHE A 224 8.35 2.36 -3.28
CA PHE A 224 8.92 2.38 -1.92
C PHE A 224 10.09 3.36 -1.74
N ASP A 225 10.26 4.27 -2.70
CA ASP A 225 11.27 5.32 -2.60
C ASP A 225 10.89 6.27 -1.45
N TYR A 226 11.89 6.68 -0.68
CA TYR A 226 11.79 7.69 0.36
C TYR A 226 11.38 9.01 -0.28
N LEU A 227 10.32 9.61 0.25
CA LEU A 227 9.85 10.91 -0.19
C LEU A 227 10.32 12.01 0.75
N THR A 228 10.11 11.80 2.05
CA THR A 228 10.46 12.80 3.06
C THR A 228 10.48 12.23 4.47
N ASP A 229 11.15 12.95 5.37
CA ASP A 229 11.23 12.63 6.79
C ASP A 229 9.92 13.03 7.50
N TYR A 230 9.85 12.75 8.79
CA TYR A 230 8.67 13.08 9.58
C TYR A 230 8.29 14.57 9.53
N ASN A 231 9.25 15.49 9.61
CA ASN A 231 8.95 16.93 9.56
C ASN A 231 8.40 17.35 8.20
N GLY A 232 8.90 16.75 7.13
CA GLY A 232 8.41 17.00 5.79
C GLY A 232 7.01 16.44 5.52
N MET A 233 6.45 15.62 6.42
CA MET A 233 5.03 15.25 6.38
C MET A 233 4.11 16.40 6.80
N PHE A 234 4.61 17.49 7.40
CA PHE A 234 3.78 18.56 7.95
C PHE A 234 3.98 19.88 7.21
N LEU A 235 2.88 20.51 6.80
CA LEU A 235 2.89 21.90 6.33
C LEU A 235 3.25 22.87 7.47
N SER A 236 2.77 22.56 8.67
CA SER A 236 3.13 23.25 9.91
C SER A 236 3.89 22.29 10.81
N LYS A 237 5.23 22.33 10.72
CA LYS A 237 6.12 21.38 11.40
C LYS A 237 5.85 21.36 12.92
N PRO A 238 5.74 20.17 13.53
CA PRO A 238 5.60 20.07 14.97
C PRO A 238 6.90 20.54 15.66
N ALA A 239 6.78 21.29 16.74
CA ALA A 239 7.93 21.76 17.51
C ALA A 239 8.65 20.60 18.24
N VAL A 240 7.92 19.53 18.56
CA VAL A 240 8.41 18.33 19.24
C VAL A 240 8.00 17.11 18.43
N ILE A 241 8.93 16.21 18.13
CA ILE A 241 8.64 14.93 17.49
C ILE A 241 8.34 13.92 18.59
N LYS A 242 7.08 13.51 18.70
CA LYS A 242 6.63 12.48 19.63
C LYS A 242 5.42 11.75 19.04
N PRO A 243 5.63 10.86 18.06
CA PRO A 243 4.54 10.20 17.37
C PRO A 243 3.70 9.38 18.34
N GLY A 244 2.38 9.55 18.25
CA GLY A 244 1.42 8.94 19.16
C GLY A 244 0.50 7.93 18.48
N GLY A 245 0.43 7.91 17.15
CA GLY A 245 -0.46 7.04 16.37
C GLY A 245 -0.75 7.60 14.99
N ILE A 246 -1.28 6.79 14.09
CA ILE A 246 -1.65 7.19 12.74
C ILE A 246 -2.91 6.45 12.28
N GLU A 247 -3.74 7.14 11.50
CA GLU A 247 -4.81 6.57 10.70
C GLU A 247 -4.69 7.13 9.27
N GLY A 248 -3.86 6.45 8.48
CA GLY A 248 -3.52 6.84 7.12
C GLY A 248 -4.72 6.88 6.19
N ALA A 249 -5.75 6.06 6.42
CA ALA A 249 -6.94 5.99 5.56
C ALA A 249 -7.70 7.32 5.47
N ILE A 250 -7.72 8.10 6.56
CA ILE A 250 -8.33 9.44 6.63
C ILE A 250 -7.30 10.55 6.88
N GLY A 251 -6.01 10.24 6.76
CA GLY A 251 -4.94 11.21 6.89
C GLY A 251 -4.93 11.91 8.25
N MET A 252 -4.95 11.14 9.34
CA MET A 252 -4.79 11.65 10.70
C MET A 252 -3.54 11.07 11.35
N ILE A 253 -2.80 11.90 12.10
CA ILE A 253 -1.66 11.47 12.89
C ILE A 253 -1.68 12.15 14.26
N ALA A 254 -1.34 11.41 15.31
CA ALA A 254 -1.08 11.98 16.63
C ALA A 254 0.41 12.31 16.74
N ASN A 255 0.72 13.52 17.18
CA ASN A 255 2.05 13.91 17.59
C ASN A 255 1.98 14.75 18.86
N ASP A 256 2.75 14.37 19.87
CA ASP A 256 2.71 14.97 21.22
C ASP A 256 1.29 15.12 21.77
N ARG A 257 0.51 14.05 21.64
CA ARG A 257 -0.90 13.95 22.06
C ARG A 257 -1.86 14.93 21.36
N LYS A 258 -1.44 15.56 20.27
CA LYS A 258 -2.28 16.42 19.42
C LYS A 258 -2.53 15.77 18.08
N ILE A 259 -3.71 16.04 17.52
CA ILE A 259 -4.12 15.52 16.21
C ILE A 259 -3.63 16.47 15.15
N TYR A 260 -2.98 15.94 14.11
CA TYR A 260 -2.68 16.64 12.89
C TYR A 260 -3.43 15.90 11.77
N SER A 261 -4.17 16.64 10.94
CA SER A 261 -4.97 16.07 9.86
C SER A 261 -4.57 16.64 8.52
N THR A 262 -4.71 15.84 7.47
CA THR A 262 -4.54 16.30 6.10
C THR A 262 -5.74 17.17 5.68
N TYR A 263 -5.50 18.22 4.90
CA TYR A 263 -6.56 19.02 4.30
C TYR A 263 -6.82 18.53 2.87
N LEU A 264 -8.10 18.27 2.53
CA LEU A 264 -8.55 17.86 1.19
C LEU A 264 -7.76 16.66 0.59
N ILE A 265 -7.26 15.77 1.45
CA ILE A 265 -6.55 14.55 1.05
C ILE A 265 -5.21 14.86 0.32
N SER A 266 -4.50 15.88 0.81
CA SER A 266 -3.04 16.08 0.69
C SER A 266 -2.28 14.97 1.46
N PRO A 267 -1.04 14.59 1.10
CA PRO A 267 -0.26 13.68 1.94
C PRO A 267 0.37 14.43 3.13
N TYR A 268 0.27 15.76 3.14
CA TYR A 268 0.86 16.62 4.15
C TYR A 268 -0.17 17.01 5.21
N PHE A 269 0.17 16.73 6.46
CA PHE A 269 -0.61 17.11 7.62
C PHE A 269 -0.54 18.62 7.86
N THR A 270 -1.66 19.20 8.28
CA THR A 270 -1.79 20.61 8.63
C THR A 270 -1.46 20.84 10.10
N GLY A 271 -1.73 22.04 10.65
CA GLY A 271 -1.52 22.32 12.06
C GLY A 271 -2.36 21.46 13.01
N PRO A 272 -2.04 21.47 14.31
CA PRO A 272 -2.75 20.66 15.29
C PRO A 272 -4.21 21.11 15.43
N ALA A 273 -5.12 20.16 15.59
CA ALA A 273 -6.51 20.43 15.89
C ALA A 273 -6.65 21.15 17.24
N LEU A 274 -7.67 21.99 17.36
CA LEU A 274 -7.96 22.85 18.50
C LEU A 274 -9.26 22.42 19.17
N GLU A 275 -9.25 22.33 20.50
CA GLU A 275 -10.48 22.20 21.31
C GLU A 275 -10.43 23.33 22.35
N PRO A 276 -11.21 24.41 22.17
CA PRO A 276 -11.04 25.63 22.94
C PRO A 276 -11.57 25.56 24.37
N ASN A 277 -12.36 24.54 24.75
CA ASN A 277 -13.05 24.54 26.04
C ASN A 277 -12.22 23.89 27.16
N LYS A 278 -11.88 22.60 27.03
CA LYS A 278 -11.16 21.82 28.06
C LYS A 278 -9.77 21.38 27.57
N GLY A 279 -9.49 21.60 26.29
CA GLY A 279 -8.37 20.97 25.59
C GLY A 279 -8.60 19.46 25.49
N TYR A 280 -7.60 18.76 24.94
CA TYR A 280 -7.67 17.33 24.73
C TYR A 280 -6.27 16.71 24.66
N GLU A 281 -6.21 15.40 24.84
CA GLU A 281 -5.03 14.58 24.53
C GLU A 281 -5.45 13.28 23.85
N VAL A 282 -4.74 12.88 22.79
CA VAL A 282 -4.97 11.63 22.06
C VAL A 282 -3.76 10.71 22.05
N ASP A 283 -4.00 9.44 21.75
CA ASP A 283 -2.96 8.45 21.39
C ASP A 283 -3.45 7.59 20.20
N ALA A 284 -2.71 6.54 19.86
CA ALA A 284 -3.02 5.67 18.72
C ALA A 284 -4.39 5.01 18.81
N THR A 285 -4.89 4.79 20.03
CA THR A 285 -6.20 4.19 20.24
C THR A 285 -7.33 5.17 19.90
N SER A 286 -7.05 6.47 19.80
CA SER A 286 -8.06 7.48 19.53
C SER A 286 -8.58 7.49 18.09
N PHE A 287 -7.92 6.84 17.13
CA PHE A 287 -8.24 6.94 15.71
C PHE A 287 -8.97 5.72 15.14
N VAL A 288 -9.88 5.95 14.19
CA VAL A 288 -10.49 4.92 13.33
C VAL A 288 -10.88 5.49 11.97
N ALA A 289 -10.61 4.71 10.92
CA ALA A 289 -10.69 5.06 9.51
C ALA A 289 -11.99 5.67 8.94
N THR A 290 -13.17 5.59 9.55
CA THR A 290 -14.41 5.99 8.81
C THR A 290 -15.26 7.07 9.49
N ASP A 291 -15.03 7.31 10.77
CA ASP A 291 -15.83 8.27 11.53
C ASP A 291 -14.85 9.25 12.16
N TYR A 292 -14.96 10.52 11.77
CA TYR A 292 -14.17 11.65 12.26
C TYR A 292 -14.46 11.96 13.74
N ASN A 293 -14.41 10.93 14.57
CA ASN A 293 -14.63 10.97 16.01
C ASN A 293 -13.37 10.44 16.66
N VAL A 294 -12.88 11.18 17.65
CA VAL A 294 -11.63 10.86 18.34
C VAL A 294 -11.89 10.73 19.84
N TYR A 295 -11.09 9.89 20.50
CA TYR A 295 -11.17 9.77 21.94
C TYR A 295 -10.16 10.68 22.63
N ASP A 296 -10.65 11.59 23.45
CA ASP A 296 -9.86 12.43 24.32
C ASP A 296 -9.54 11.67 25.62
N GLN A 297 -8.31 11.19 25.73
CA GLN A 297 -7.80 10.46 26.89
C GLN A 297 -7.70 11.35 28.14
N LYS A 298 -7.49 12.66 27.98
CA LYS A 298 -7.34 13.59 29.11
C LYS A 298 -8.66 13.77 29.85
N ASN A 299 -9.74 14.00 29.10
CA ASN A 299 -11.07 14.20 29.67
C ASN A 299 -12.00 12.98 29.56
N MET A 300 -11.47 11.83 29.10
CA MET A 300 -12.15 10.54 29.01
C MET A 300 -13.51 10.59 28.31
N ARG A 301 -13.50 11.11 27.08
CA ARG A 301 -14.71 11.37 26.28
C ARG A 301 -14.44 11.25 24.78
N PHE A 302 -15.49 11.11 24.00
CA PHE A 302 -15.40 11.26 22.55
C PHE A 302 -15.57 12.74 22.16
N LEU A 303 -14.88 13.12 21.09
CA LEU A 303 -14.99 14.41 20.42
C LEU A 303 -15.29 14.20 18.94
N ILE A 304 -15.98 15.17 18.33
CA ILE A 304 -16.30 15.21 16.90
C ILE A 304 -15.28 16.11 16.21
N MET A 305 -14.69 15.65 15.12
CA MET A 305 -13.88 16.44 14.20
C MET A 305 -14.71 16.72 12.94
N SER A 306 -15.00 17.98 12.64
CA SER A 306 -15.88 18.33 11.52
C SER A 306 -15.13 18.31 10.18
N GLY A 307 -14.83 17.12 9.66
CA GLY A 307 -14.13 16.94 8.39
C GLY A 307 -12.74 17.61 8.40
N SER A 308 -12.55 18.59 7.52
CA SER A 308 -11.28 19.33 7.39
C SER A 308 -11.16 20.55 8.32
N ASP A 309 -12.16 20.79 9.17
CA ASP A 309 -12.12 21.84 10.18
C ASP A 309 -11.07 21.50 11.26
N PRO A 310 -10.15 22.42 11.60
CA PRO A 310 -9.20 22.20 12.68
C PRO A 310 -9.85 22.14 14.07
N PHE A 311 -11.15 22.38 14.23
CA PHE A 311 -11.82 22.37 15.53
C PHE A 311 -12.43 21.01 15.91
N LEU A 312 -12.16 20.60 17.14
CA LEU A 312 -12.85 19.50 17.82
C LEU A 312 -14.03 20.05 18.61
N THR A 313 -15.15 19.33 18.60
CA THR A 313 -16.37 19.70 19.31
C THR A 313 -16.88 18.57 20.20
N GLU A 314 -17.65 18.91 21.23
CA GLU A 314 -18.19 17.94 22.18
C GLU A 314 -19.48 17.28 21.66
N PHE A 315 -19.64 15.99 21.94
CA PHE A 315 -20.96 15.35 21.82
C PHE A 315 -21.93 16.01 22.80
N GLN A 316 -23.22 16.08 22.41
CA GLN A 316 -24.23 16.51 23.37
C GLN A 316 -24.41 15.42 24.43
N PRO A 317 -24.65 15.78 25.70
CA PRO A 317 -24.94 14.80 26.73
C PRO A 317 -26.10 13.89 26.32
N ALA A 318 -26.04 12.63 26.79
CA ALA A 318 -27.11 11.69 26.53
C ALA A 318 -28.40 12.15 27.22
N ASN A 319 -29.40 12.56 26.43
CA ASN A 319 -30.66 13.13 26.95
C ASN A 319 -31.79 12.08 27.10
N ALA A 320 -31.48 10.79 27.07
CA ALA A 320 -32.46 9.70 27.07
C ALA A 320 -32.34 8.81 28.34
N PRO A 321 -33.45 8.49 29.04
CA PRO A 321 -33.43 7.66 30.26
C PRO A 321 -32.83 6.25 30.10
N ALA A 322 -32.70 5.75 28.87
CA ALA A 322 -32.23 4.40 28.55
C ALA A 322 -30.78 4.34 28.03
N ALA A 323 -30.04 5.47 28.00
CA ALA A 323 -28.66 5.46 27.53
C ALA A 323 -27.76 4.68 28.50
N LEU A 324 -26.93 3.77 27.96
CA LEU A 324 -26.04 2.92 28.76
C LEU A 324 -24.75 3.66 29.19
N PHE A 325 -24.41 4.72 28.48
CA PHE A 325 -23.25 5.59 28.71
C PHE A 325 -23.39 6.90 27.94
N ASP A 326 -22.59 7.89 28.31
CA ASP A 326 -22.55 9.22 27.68
C ASP A 326 -21.23 9.41 26.93
N LEU A 327 -21.30 9.74 25.63
CA LEU A 327 -20.11 9.99 24.82
C LEU A 327 -19.32 11.22 25.27
N SER A 328 -20.01 12.22 25.84
CA SER A 328 -19.39 13.43 26.38
C SER A 328 -18.67 13.20 27.72
N ASN A 329 -18.91 12.05 28.35
CA ASN A 329 -18.35 11.66 29.64
C ASN A 329 -18.33 10.13 29.83
N ILE A 330 -17.39 9.46 29.17
CA ILE A 330 -17.24 8.00 29.31
C ILE A 330 -16.60 7.64 30.65
N GLY A 331 -15.65 8.47 31.12
CA GLY A 331 -14.99 8.32 32.42
C GLY A 331 -14.08 7.09 32.51
N LYS A 332 -13.53 6.64 31.38
CA LYS A 332 -12.65 5.45 31.28
C LYS A 332 -11.43 5.74 30.42
N VAL A 333 -10.40 4.91 30.51
CA VAL A 333 -9.24 5.00 29.61
C VAL A 333 -9.48 4.07 28.42
N LEU A 334 -9.39 4.61 27.21
CA LEU A 334 -9.53 3.82 25.99
C LEU A 334 -8.27 2.95 25.79
N GLN A 335 -8.45 1.67 25.46
CA GLN A 335 -7.38 0.73 25.15
C GLN A 335 -7.35 0.37 23.67
N PHE A 336 -8.52 0.37 23.01
CA PHE A 336 -8.65 0.11 21.59
C PHE A 336 -10.03 0.49 21.12
N GLN A 337 -10.16 0.87 19.86
CA GLN A 337 -11.44 0.92 19.19
C GLN A 337 -11.30 0.60 17.70
N GLN A 338 -12.37 0.05 17.13
CA GLN A 338 -12.44 -0.23 15.70
C GLN A 338 -13.91 -0.35 15.27
N ASN A 339 -14.19 -0.05 14.01
CA ASN A 339 -15.47 -0.43 13.43
C ASN A 339 -15.52 -1.93 13.16
N GLY A 340 -16.71 -2.49 13.30
CA GLY A 340 -16.93 -3.93 13.13
C GLY A 340 -18.33 -4.24 12.63
N TYR A 341 -18.83 -5.40 13.03
CA TYR A 341 -20.15 -5.90 12.65
C TYR A 341 -21.26 -4.86 12.86
N ASN A 342 -22.17 -4.75 11.88
CA ASN A 342 -23.23 -3.72 11.76
C ASN A 342 -22.74 -2.26 11.64
N SER A 343 -21.47 -2.06 11.27
CA SER A 343 -20.85 -0.73 11.20
C SER A 343 -20.88 0.02 12.53
N TYR A 344 -20.98 -0.71 13.65
CA TYR A 344 -20.83 -0.14 14.98
C TYR A 344 -19.35 0.03 15.31
N ARG A 345 -19.08 1.01 16.17
CA ARG A 345 -17.79 1.16 16.83
C ARG A 345 -17.77 0.29 18.08
N TYR A 346 -16.73 -0.52 18.19
CA TYR A 346 -16.46 -1.33 19.36
C TYR A 346 -15.24 -0.75 20.07
N ALA A 347 -15.38 -0.41 21.34
CA ALA A 347 -14.35 0.25 22.13
C ALA A 347 -14.06 -0.53 23.42
N PHE A 348 -12.80 -0.94 23.58
CA PHE A 348 -12.30 -1.56 24.81
C PHE A 348 -11.79 -0.48 25.75
N PHE A 349 -12.32 -0.50 26.97
CA PHE A 349 -12.00 0.45 28.03
C PHE A 349 -11.45 -0.25 29.27
N LYS A 350 -10.65 0.49 30.03
CA LYS A 350 -10.31 0.14 31.41
C LYS A 350 -10.65 1.28 32.36
N ASP A 351 -10.81 0.96 33.64
CA ASP A 351 -10.92 2.02 34.64
C ASP A 351 -9.61 2.83 34.73
N PRO A 352 -9.69 4.15 34.99
CA PRO A 352 -8.49 4.98 35.21
C PRO A 352 -7.68 4.51 36.43
N SER A 353 -8.39 3.91 37.40
CA SER A 353 -7.83 3.27 38.58
C SER A 353 -8.67 2.03 38.91
N GLY A 354 -8.00 0.90 39.19
CA GLY A 354 -8.67 -0.38 39.47
C GLY A 354 -8.63 -1.35 38.29
N ASN A 355 -9.39 -2.45 38.41
CA ASN A 355 -9.29 -3.60 37.52
C ASN A 355 -10.43 -3.70 36.50
N GLY A 356 -11.36 -2.73 36.44
CA GLY A 356 -12.47 -2.79 35.50
C GLY A 356 -11.99 -2.86 34.05
N ARG A 357 -12.60 -3.76 33.27
CA ARG A 357 -12.39 -3.92 31.83
C ARG A 357 -13.74 -4.01 31.14
N TYR A 358 -13.92 -3.25 30.08
CA TYR A 358 -15.23 -3.11 29.45
C TYR A 358 -15.13 -3.12 27.93
N LEU A 359 -16.17 -3.63 27.29
CA LEU A 359 -16.39 -3.50 25.85
C LEU A 359 -17.68 -2.72 25.63
N TYR A 360 -17.59 -1.57 24.97
CA TYR A 360 -18.73 -0.74 24.61
C TYR A 360 -18.99 -0.85 23.11
N THR A 361 -20.28 -0.96 22.74
CA THR A 361 -20.74 -0.92 21.35
C THR A 361 -21.48 0.40 21.13
N ILE A 362 -21.05 1.15 20.12
CA ILE A 362 -21.47 2.53 19.88
C ILE A 362 -21.94 2.66 18.43
N SER A 363 -23.10 3.27 18.21
CA SER A 363 -23.63 3.62 16.89
C SER A 363 -23.43 5.11 16.64
N PHE A 364 -22.48 5.46 15.78
CA PHE A 364 -22.17 6.86 15.46
C PHE A 364 -23.06 7.48 14.35
N ALA A 365 -24.15 6.84 13.91
CA ALA A 365 -25.15 7.34 12.94
C ALA A 365 -24.65 8.07 11.66
N GLY A 366 -23.35 7.98 11.30
CA GLY A 366 -22.73 8.63 10.14
C GLY A 366 -21.62 9.62 10.52
N GLN A 367 -20.91 10.16 9.51
CA GLN A 367 -19.82 11.12 9.72
C GLN A 367 -20.30 12.42 10.36
N ASN A 368 -19.50 12.97 11.29
CA ASN A 368 -19.74 14.24 11.98
C ASN A 368 -21.11 14.33 12.69
N SER A 369 -21.72 13.19 13.00
CA SER A 369 -23.07 13.17 13.56
C SER A 369 -23.04 13.20 15.09
N ASN A 370 -24.04 13.85 15.68
CA ASN A 370 -24.27 13.90 17.12
C ASN A 370 -25.56 13.10 17.44
N PRO A 371 -25.49 11.76 17.42
CA PRO A 371 -26.67 10.92 17.56
C PRO A 371 -27.28 11.09 18.95
N ARG A 372 -28.60 11.15 19.00
CA ARG A 372 -29.35 11.33 20.27
C ARG A 372 -29.24 10.12 21.21
N ASN A 373 -28.98 8.92 20.67
CA ASN A 373 -28.80 7.70 21.45
C ASN A 373 -27.76 6.76 20.79
N PRO A 374 -26.46 7.00 21.00
CA PRO A 374 -25.39 6.20 20.39
C PRO A 374 -25.10 4.90 21.14
N SER A 375 -25.57 4.73 22.38
CA SER A 375 -25.18 3.58 23.21
C SER A 375 -25.95 2.32 22.83
N ILE A 376 -25.25 1.30 22.32
CA ILE A 376 -25.84 0.02 21.91
C ILE A 376 -25.65 -1.05 22.99
N ALA A 377 -24.43 -1.21 23.50
CA ALA A 377 -24.13 -2.20 24.53
C ALA A 377 -22.98 -1.77 25.43
N LYS A 378 -23.03 -2.20 26.69
CA LYS A 378 -21.96 -2.05 27.69
C LYS A 378 -21.74 -3.40 28.36
N ILE A 379 -20.61 -4.03 28.06
CA ILE A 379 -20.26 -5.36 28.55
C ILE A 379 -19.11 -5.23 29.55
N ASP A 380 -19.31 -5.80 30.73
CA ASP A 380 -18.25 -5.96 31.73
C ASP A 380 -17.44 -7.22 31.43
N LEU A 381 -16.17 -7.01 31.08
CA LEU A 381 -15.20 -8.06 30.78
C LEU A 381 -14.19 -8.24 31.93
N THR A 382 -14.40 -7.63 33.10
CA THR A 382 -13.42 -7.64 34.21
C THR A 382 -13.00 -9.05 34.62
N ALA A 383 -13.93 -10.01 34.57
CA ALA A 383 -13.71 -11.42 34.90
C ALA A 383 -13.27 -12.29 33.70
N ALA A 384 -13.11 -11.71 32.50
CA ALA A 384 -12.71 -12.46 31.32
C ALA A 384 -11.24 -12.95 31.44
N PRO A 385 -10.93 -14.17 30.98
CA PRO A 385 -9.60 -14.75 31.14
C PRO A 385 -8.51 -13.94 30.41
N GLY A 386 -7.45 -13.53 31.10
CA GLY A 386 -6.31 -12.83 30.48
C GLY A 386 -6.55 -11.36 30.08
N ILE A 387 -7.76 -10.82 30.26
CA ILE A 387 -8.13 -9.44 29.87
C ILE A 387 -7.38 -8.36 30.66
N GLN A 388 -6.94 -8.66 31.88
CA GLN A 388 -6.26 -7.71 32.75
C GLN A 388 -4.91 -7.27 32.15
N ASP A 389 -4.24 -8.20 31.48
CA ASP A 389 -2.94 -8.05 30.83
C ASP A 389 -3.05 -7.89 29.30
N ALA A 390 -4.26 -7.70 28.78
CA ALA A 390 -4.47 -7.56 27.34
C ALA A 390 -3.88 -6.26 26.82
N GLY A 391 -3.00 -6.37 25.81
CA GLY A 391 -2.36 -5.22 25.14
C GLY A 391 -2.74 -5.08 23.68
N PHE A 392 -3.39 -6.10 23.09
CA PHE A 392 -3.74 -6.11 21.67
C PHE A 392 -5.19 -6.52 21.50
N PHE A 393 -5.86 -5.94 20.50
CA PHE A 393 -7.29 -6.09 20.30
C PHE A 393 -7.63 -6.10 18.81
N ALA A 394 -8.72 -6.76 18.45
CA ALA A 394 -9.29 -6.73 17.11
C ALA A 394 -10.79 -7.04 17.17
N VAL A 395 -11.57 -6.58 16.20
CA VAL A 395 -13.02 -6.81 16.16
C VAL A 395 -13.39 -7.40 14.80
N SER A 396 -14.38 -8.29 14.69
CA SER A 396 -14.85 -8.82 13.40
C SER A 396 -15.81 -7.85 12.68
N ASP A 397 -15.75 -7.80 11.35
CA ASP A 397 -16.75 -7.10 10.52
C ASP A 397 -17.97 -7.97 10.21
N ARG A 398 -17.85 -9.28 10.45
CA ARG A 398 -18.75 -10.30 9.89
C ARG A 398 -19.58 -11.03 10.94
N GLY A 399 -19.30 -10.81 12.22
CA GLY A 399 -20.11 -11.35 13.30
C GLY A 399 -19.85 -10.67 14.64
N PRO A 400 -20.69 -10.96 15.65
CA PRO A 400 -20.64 -10.34 16.97
C PRO A 400 -19.51 -10.89 17.85
N VAL A 401 -18.28 -10.83 17.35
CA VAL A 401 -17.08 -11.34 18.03
C VAL A 401 -15.94 -10.34 17.98
N ALA A 402 -15.23 -10.24 19.09
CA ALA A 402 -13.99 -9.48 19.23
C ALA A 402 -12.89 -10.36 19.84
N PHE A 403 -11.65 -9.92 19.70
CA PHE A 403 -10.45 -10.60 20.13
C PHE A 403 -9.61 -9.68 20.99
N TYR A 404 -8.93 -10.26 21.97
CA TYR A 404 -7.90 -9.58 22.74
C TYR A 404 -6.76 -10.54 23.04
N ALA A 405 -5.56 -10.02 23.26
CA ALA A 405 -4.39 -10.83 23.54
C ALA A 405 -3.50 -10.20 24.61
N ASN A 406 -2.99 -11.06 25.49
CA ASN A 406 -1.88 -10.73 26.39
C ASN A 406 -0.55 -11.19 25.74
N ALA A 407 0.53 -11.29 26.52
CA ALA A 407 1.82 -11.68 25.99
C ALA A 407 1.89 -13.12 25.45
N GLY A 408 1.02 -14.04 25.89
CA GLY A 408 1.15 -15.47 25.60
C GLY A 408 -0.02 -16.10 24.85
N ALA A 409 -1.19 -15.46 24.83
CA ALA A 409 -2.40 -16.05 24.27
C ALA A 409 -3.34 -15.00 23.66
N VAL A 410 -4.09 -15.47 22.65
CA VAL A 410 -5.24 -14.79 22.06
C VAL A 410 -6.51 -15.38 22.64
N TYR A 411 -7.43 -14.51 23.01
CA TYR A 411 -8.76 -14.83 23.49
C TYR A 411 -9.80 -14.21 22.54
N LYS A 412 -11.00 -14.79 22.54
CA LYS A 412 -12.15 -14.20 21.88
C LYS A 412 -13.25 -13.93 22.89
N THR A 413 -14.06 -12.92 22.60
CA THR A 413 -15.22 -12.52 23.40
C THR A 413 -16.40 -12.22 22.51
N SER A 414 -17.60 -12.50 23.01
CA SER A 414 -18.84 -12.02 22.41
C SER A 414 -18.91 -10.50 22.51
N THR A 415 -19.51 -9.85 21.51
CA THR A 415 -19.85 -8.42 21.57
C THR A 415 -21.28 -8.17 22.04
N LEU A 416 -21.97 -9.22 22.50
CA LEU A 416 -23.35 -9.18 23.00
C LEU A 416 -23.46 -9.58 24.47
N THR A 417 -22.51 -10.37 24.96
CA THR A 417 -22.49 -10.95 26.32
C THR A 417 -21.07 -10.86 26.88
N ASN A 418 -20.90 -11.09 28.18
CA ASN A 418 -19.60 -11.13 28.85
C ASN A 418 -18.83 -12.46 28.69
N SER A 419 -19.25 -13.33 27.76
CA SER A 419 -18.60 -14.61 27.53
C SER A 419 -17.28 -14.42 26.79
N ALA A 420 -16.19 -14.97 27.34
CA ALA A 420 -14.89 -14.97 26.71
C ALA A 420 -14.15 -16.29 26.97
N GLU A 421 -13.36 -16.74 26.01
CA GLU A 421 -12.61 -17.99 26.07
C GLU A 421 -11.26 -17.90 25.36
N LEU A 422 -10.35 -18.82 25.70
CA LEU A 422 -9.06 -18.98 25.01
C LEU A 422 -9.31 -19.35 23.54
N ALA A 423 -8.68 -18.62 22.63
CA ALA A 423 -8.81 -18.85 21.19
C ALA A 423 -7.53 -19.47 20.58
N PHE A 424 -6.35 -19.03 21.01
CA PHE A 424 -5.07 -19.52 20.48
C PHE A 424 -3.88 -19.26 21.42
N ASP A 425 -3.03 -20.26 21.64
CA ASP A 425 -1.83 -20.21 22.50
C ASP A 425 -0.65 -21.02 21.93
N ARG A 426 -0.71 -21.44 20.67
CA ARG A 426 0.28 -22.36 20.06
C ARG A 426 1.52 -21.62 19.50
N PHE A 427 2.01 -20.64 20.23
CA PHE A 427 3.24 -19.91 19.88
C PHE A 427 4.50 -20.70 20.26
N GLY A 428 5.64 -20.34 19.67
CA GLY A 428 6.91 -21.01 19.99
C GLY A 428 7.36 -20.74 21.42
N ALA A 429 8.16 -21.65 22.00
CA ALA A 429 8.66 -21.49 23.36
C ALA A 429 9.48 -20.19 23.51
N GLY A 430 9.15 -19.39 24.54
CA GLY A 430 9.81 -18.11 24.80
C GLY A 430 9.40 -16.96 23.89
N GLU A 431 8.41 -17.16 23.01
CA GLU A 431 7.83 -16.09 22.20
C GLU A 431 6.79 -15.30 22.99
N VAL A 432 6.79 -13.98 22.80
CA VAL A 432 5.76 -13.07 23.34
C VAL A 432 5.07 -12.31 22.21
N ILE A 433 3.76 -12.13 22.30
CA ILE A 433 2.98 -11.38 21.31
C ILE A 433 3.41 -9.90 21.32
N THR A 434 3.62 -9.33 20.14
CA THR A 434 4.03 -7.93 19.95
C THR A 434 3.04 -7.09 19.13
N SER A 435 2.15 -7.72 18.36
CA SER A 435 1.06 -7.06 17.64
C SER A 435 0.05 -8.10 17.15
N MET A 436 -1.23 -7.70 17.03
CA MET A 436 -2.32 -8.54 16.54
C MET A 436 -3.21 -7.72 15.60
N LYS A 437 -3.55 -8.28 14.43
CA LYS A 437 -4.43 -7.64 13.44
C LYS A 437 -5.36 -8.68 12.81
N LEU A 438 -6.65 -8.41 12.82
CA LEU A 438 -7.60 -9.16 12.01
C LEU A 438 -7.59 -8.58 10.58
N PHE A 439 -7.62 -9.43 9.57
CA PHE A 439 -7.59 -9.01 8.18
C PHE A 439 -8.89 -8.30 7.76
N LYS A 440 -8.79 -7.08 7.22
CA LYS A 440 -9.94 -6.17 6.93
C LYS A 440 -10.06 -5.76 5.46
N ALA A 441 -9.75 -6.66 4.53
CA ALA A 441 -9.74 -6.29 3.11
C ALA A 441 -10.14 -7.43 2.19
N VAL A 442 -10.29 -7.10 0.91
CA VAL A 442 -10.30 -8.09 -0.18
C VAL A 442 -8.84 -8.41 -0.53
N GLY A 443 -8.52 -9.70 -0.59
CA GLY A 443 -7.21 -10.17 -1.04
C GLY A 443 -6.95 -9.84 -2.51
N SER A 444 -5.68 -9.83 -2.93
CA SER A 444 -5.35 -9.61 -4.35
C SER A 444 -5.90 -10.75 -5.21
N GLY A 445 -6.63 -10.40 -6.28
CA GLY A 445 -7.28 -11.37 -7.16
C GLY A 445 -8.51 -12.05 -6.56
N TYR A 446 -8.93 -11.69 -5.35
CA TYR A 446 -10.20 -12.12 -4.76
C TYR A 446 -11.30 -11.11 -5.07
N THR A 447 -12.55 -11.58 -5.09
CA THR A 447 -13.76 -10.76 -5.23
C THR A 447 -14.41 -10.50 -3.87
N SER A 448 -15.45 -9.66 -3.82
CA SER A 448 -16.28 -9.50 -2.62
C SER A 448 -16.93 -10.81 -2.15
N ALA A 449 -17.14 -11.78 -3.04
CA ALA A 449 -17.71 -13.09 -2.70
C ALA A 449 -16.66 -14.09 -2.17
N THR A 450 -15.39 -13.91 -2.53
CA THR A 450 -14.27 -14.79 -2.13
C THR A 450 -13.29 -14.10 -1.19
N THR A 451 -13.68 -12.94 -0.65
CA THR A 451 -12.84 -12.15 0.27
C THR A 451 -12.57 -12.92 1.55
N ARG A 452 -11.39 -12.70 2.13
CA ARG A 452 -10.97 -13.28 3.40
C ARG A 452 -11.16 -12.31 4.57
N ASN A 453 -11.97 -11.26 4.38
CA ASN A 453 -12.25 -10.27 5.43
C ASN A 453 -12.76 -10.96 6.70
N SER A 454 -12.09 -10.69 7.82
CA SER A 454 -12.34 -11.25 9.15
C SER A 454 -12.15 -12.77 9.24
N GLN A 455 -11.45 -13.38 8.26
CA GLN A 455 -11.16 -14.82 8.23
C GLN A 455 -9.69 -15.17 8.52
N LEU A 456 -8.84 -14.16 8.72
CA LEU A 456 -7.41 -14.33 8.97
C LEU A 456 -6.97 -13.43 10.11
N MET A 457 -6.33 -14.02 11.12
CA MET A 457 -5.64 -13.30 12.18
C MET A 457 -4.14 -13.33 11.92
N PHE A 458 -3.53 -12.14 11.92
CA PHE A 458 -2.09 -11.96 11.91
C PHE A 458 -1.65 -11.67 13.34
N VAL A 459 -0.84 -12.55 13.91
CA VAL A 459 -0.24 -12.36 15.25
C VAL A 459 1.27 -12.33 15.09
N SER A 460 1.90 -11.21 15.48
CA SER A 460 3.35 -11.14 15.53
C SER A 460 3.87 -11.48 16.91
N THR A 461 5.00 -12.18 16.97
CA THR A 461 5.68 -12.55 18.21
C THR A 461 7.16 -12.20 18.18
N TRP A 462 7.77 -12.12 19.35
CA TRP A 462 9.20 -11.89 19.55
C TRP A 462 9.80 -12.95 20.48
N ASN A 463 10.89 -13.57 20.06
CA ASN A 463 11.70 -14.43 20.91
C ASN A 463 12.98 -13.71 21.33
N GLN A 464 13.08 -13.40 22.62
CA GLN A 464 14.23 -12.65 23.16
C GLN A 464 15.55 -13.43 23.09
N ALA A 465 15.51 -14.76 23.19
CA ALA A 465 16.68 -15.61 23.21
C ALA A 465 17.29 -15.78 21.81
N SER A 466 16.46 -16.04 20.80
CA SER A 466 16.92 -16.17 19.40
C SER A 466 17.03 -14.83 18.67
N LYS A 467 16.51 -13.74 19.25
CA LYS A 467 16.42 -12.42 18.61
C LYS A 467 15.66 -12.44 17.28
N GLN A 468 14.61 -13.28 17.22
CA GLN A 468 13.78 -13.43 16.02
C GLN A 468 12.34 -13.03 16.29
N GLY A 469 11.77 -12.27 15.37
CA GLY A 469 10.35 -12.00 15.26
C GLY A 469 9.68 -12.94 14.26
N PHE A 470 8.42 -13.27 14.54
CA PHE A 470 7.60 -14.11 13.69
C PHE A 470 6.25 -13.49 13.42
N VAL A 471 5.64 -13.83 12.29
CA VAL A 471 4.24 -13.57 11.97
C VAL A 471 3.51 -14.89 11.80
N TYR A 472 2.50 -15.11 12.63
CA TYR A 472 1.55 -16.21 12.55
C TYR A 472 0.34 -15.77 11.74
N VAL A 473 -0.08 -16.58 10.77
CA VAL A 473 -1.30 -16.39 9.99
C VAL A 473 -2.25 -17.54 10.32
N ILE A 474 -3.33 -17.21 11.01
CA ILE A 474 -4.27 -18.18 11.58
C ILE A 474 -5.64 -17.96 10.96
N THR A 475 -6.25 -19.02 10.43
CA THR A 475 -7.62 -18.95 9.91
C THR A 475 -8.62 -18.79 11.05
N VAL A 476 -9.62 -17.94 10.84
CA VAL A 476 -10.68 -17.61 11.78
C VAL A 476 -12.02 -17.80 11.09
N ASN A 477 -12.99 -18.38 11.77
CA ASN A 477 -14.38 -18.32 11.32
C ASN A 477 -14.93 -16.91 11.56
N GLU A 478 -15.36 -16.22 10.51
CA GLU A 478 -15.67 -14.80 10.53
C GLU A 478 -16.88 -14.42 11.40
N VAL A 479 -17.75 -15.38 11.70
CA VAL A 479 -18.96 -15.19 12.52
C VAL A 479 -18.70 -15.56 13.98
N SER A 480 -18.23 -16.79 14.23
CA SER A 480 -18.06 -17.35 15.58
C SER A 480 -16.72 -17.00 16.23
N GLY A 481 -15.76 -16.50 15.44
CA GLY A 481 -14.39 -16.23 15.85
C GLY A 481 -13.58 -17.48 16.21
N GLN A 482 -14.06 -18.69 15.89
CA GLN A 482 -13.28 -19.91 16.12
C GLN A 482 -11.98 -19.88 15.30
N MET A 483 -10.85 -20.05 15.97
CA MET A 483 -9.53 -20.05 15.33
C MET A 483 -9.08 -21.48 15.02
N ASN A 484 -8.42 -21.69 13.88
CA ASN A 484 -7.85 -22.99 13.54
C ASN A 484 -6.56 -23.22 14.35
N THR A 485 -6.64 -24.11 15.34
CA THR A 485 -5.50 -24.47 16.21
C THR A 485 -4.68 -25.66 15.67
N ALA A 486 -5.18 -26.35 14.64
CA ALA A 486 -4.54 -27.53 14.06
C ALA A 486 -3.56 -27.18 12.93
N SER A 487 -3.83 -26.11 12.18
CA SER A 487 -2.98 -25.67 11.08
C SER A 487 -2.98 -24.15 10.97
N PHE A 488 -1.78 -23.58 10.94
CA PHE A 488 -1.50 -22.16 10.78
C PHE A 488 -0.14 -21.99 10.11
N LYS A 489 0.09 -20.84 9.49
CA LYS A 489 1.39 -20.52 8.89
C LYS A 489 2.21 -19.67 9.85
N LYS A 490 3.53 -19.87 9.83
CA LYS A 490 4.51 -19.09 10.60
C LYS A 490 5.61 -18.60 9.67
N PHE A 491 5.87 -17.31 9.70
CA PHE A 491 6.89 -16.64 8.89
C PHE A 491 7.89 -15.97 9.82
N GLY A 492 9.19 -16.19 9.60
CA GLY A 492 10.27 -15.61 10.39
C GLY A 492 11.20 -14.74 9.55
N GLY A 493 12.34 -14.37 10.14
CA GLY A 493 13.35 -13.52 9.52
C GLY A 493 13.24 -12.03 9.87
N PHE A 494 12.23 -11.66 10.66
CA PHE A 494 12.07 -10.31 11.17
C PHE A 494 12.86 -10.12 12.47
N GLY A 495 13.17 -8.87 12.79
CA GLY A 495 13.51 -8.48 14.17
C GLY A 495 12.24 -8.29 15.02
N LYS A 496 12.31 -7.50 16.08
CA LYS A 496 11.14 -7.28 16.95
C LYS A 496 10.09 -6.45 16.21
N ILE A 497 8.94 -7.04 15.92
CA ILE A 497 7.86 -6.41 15.14
C ILE A 497 7.08 -5.47 16.05
N ALA A 498 6.84 -4.24 15.61
CA ALA A 498 6.00 -3.27 16.33
C ALA A 498 4.58 -3.19 15.76
N ASP A 499 4.47 -3.18 14.43
CA ASP A 499 3.17 -3.03 13.77
C ASP A 499 3.15 -3.71 12.41
N MET A 500 1.94 -3.97 11.94
CA MET A 500 1.70 -4.58 10.64
C MET A 500 0.47 -3.97 9.98
N SER A 501 0.51 -3.86 8.66
CA SER A 501 -0.59 -3.30 7.89
C SER A 501 -0.62 -3.82 6.47
N LEU A 502 -1.80 -3.83 5.86
CA LEU A 502 -1.94 -4.24 4.47
C LEU A 502 -1.38 -3.16 3.54
N LYS A 503 -0.57 -3.59 2.57
CA LYS A 503 -0.34 -2.85 1.35
C LYS A 503 -1.38 -3.27 0.32
N ALA A 504 -2.46 -2.49 0.21
CA ALA A 504 -3.56 -2.71 -0.72
C ALA A 504 -3.22 -2.14 -2.11
N ASN A 505 -3.83 -2.64 -3.18
CA ASN A 505 -3.60 -2.17 -4.56
C ASN A 505 -4.19 -0.78 -4.84
#